data_AF-A0A743Q7F7-F1
#
_entry.id   AF-A0A743Q7F7-F1
#
_cell.length_a   1.000
_cell.length_b   1.000
_cell.length_c   1.000
_cell.angle_alpha   90.00
_cell.angle_beta   90.00
_cell.angle_gamma   90.00
#
_symmetry.space_group_name_H-M   'P 1'
#
loop_
_entity.id
_entity.type
_entity.pdbx_description
1 polymer ?
#
loop_
_entity_poly.entity_id
_entity_poly.type
_entity_poly.pdbx_seq_one_letter_code
_entity_poly.pdbx_strand_id
1 'polypeptide(L)'
;MTIDKQALRERYSPKPVPECHICGEEMTIQRISASRITYGCTGATYDDIGCHYAEGRSIADDHYEQSRVTVVDVSDPDVLALLDENLQLQREKDAVEAVALA
;
A
#
# COMPACT_ATOMS: atom_id res chain seq x y z
N MET A 1 15.71 -20.90 -12.10
CA MET A 1 14.55 -20.31 -11.40
C MET A 1 14.19 -19.03 -12.14
N THR A 2 13.02 -18.94 -12.77
CA THR A 2 12.60 -17.72 -13.47
C THR A 2 11.94 -16.81 -12.45
N ILE A 3 12.53 -15.64 -12.23
CA ILE A 3 11.97 -14.64 -11.32
C ILE A 3 10.89 -13.88 -12.07
N ASP A 4 9.68 -13.87 -11.52
CA ASP A 4 8.60 -13.03 -12.01
C ASP A 4 8.83 -11.58 -11.58
N LYS A 5 9.38 -10.77 -12.48
CA LYS A 5 9.69 -9.36 -12.24
C LYS A 5 8.44 -8.51 -12.03
N GLN A 6 7.30 -8.90 -12.61
CA GLN A 6 6.04 -8.18 -12.42
C GLN A 6 5.50 -8.42 -11.01
N ALA A 7 5.55 -9.67 -10.54
CA ALA A 7 5.19 -10.00 -9.16
C ALA A 7 6.13 -9.36 -8.13
N LEU A 8 7.42 -9.19 -8.47
CA LEU A 8 8.35 -8.42 -7.63
C LEU A 8 7.97 -6.94 -7.59
N ARG A 9 7.66 -6.33 -8.75
CA ARG A 9 7.25 -4.93 -8.82
C ARG A 9 6.04 -4.67 -7.93
N GLU A 10 5.01 -5.52 -8.02
CA GLU A 10 3.81 -5.44 -7.17
C GLU A 10 4.15 -5.52 -5.67
N ARG A 11 5.08 -6.38 -5.28
CA ARG A 11 5.48 -6.58 -3.88
C ARG A 11 6.12 -5.35 -3.25
N TYR A 12 6.94 -4.63 -4.02
CA TYR A 12 7.65 -3.43 -3.58
C TYR A 12 6.86 -2.14 -3.89
N SER A 13 5.67 -2.25 -4.48
CA SER A 13 4.76 -1.12 -4.61
C SER A 13 4.22 -0.66 -3.25
N PRO A 14 3.89 0.64 -3.10
CA PRO A 14 3.14 1.13 -1.96
C PRO A 14 1.86 0.31 -1.74
N LYS A 15 1.64 -0.13 -0.52
CA LYS A 15 0.42 -0.87 -0.18
C LYS A 15 -0.75 0.10 0.00
N PRO A 16 -1.96 -0.27 -0.46
CA PRO A 16 -3.15 0.54 -0.23
C PRO A 16 -3.45 0.63 1.27
N VAL A 17 -4.18 1.66 1.63
CA VAL A 17 -4.73 1.81 2.99
C VAL A 17 -5.68 0.63 3.26
N PRO A 18 -5.57 -0.05 4.40
CA PRO A 18 -6.46 -1.15 4.73
C PRO A 18 -7.88 -0.64 5.02
N GLU A 19 -8.86 -1.46 4.68
CA GLU A 19 -10.25 -1.30 5.11
C GLU A 19 -10.45 -1.85 6.52
N CYS A 20 -11.36 -1.24 7.27
CA CYS A 20 -11.74 -1.70 8.58
C CYS A 20 -12.46 -3.05 8.49
N HIS A 21 -11.93 -4.09 9.13
CA HIS A 21 -12.55 -5.42 9.11
C HIS A 21 -13.88 -5.51 9.89
N ILE A 22 -14.28 -4.44 10.58
CA ILE A 22 -15.54 -4.35 11.34
C ILE A 22 -16.64 -3.69 10.51
N CYS A 23 -16.36 -2.57 9.82
CA CYS A 23 -17.36 -1.80 9.08
C CYS A 23 -17.08 -1.60 7.58
N GLY A 24 -15.89 -1.95 7.08
CA GLY A 24 -15.50 -1.82 5.67
C GLY A 24 -14.98 -0.43 5.27
N GLU A 25 -15.03 0.57 6.15
CA GLU A 25 -14.53 1.92 5.85
C GLU A 25 -12.99 1.97 5.73
N GLU A 26 -12.48 2.84 4.87
CA GLU A 26 -11.04 3.10 4.75
C GLU A 26 -10.47 3.61 6.09
N MET A 27 -9.37 3.01 6.55
CA MET A 27 -8.78 3.33 7.84
C MET A 27 -7.83 4.53 7.78
N THR A 28 -7.61 5.19 8.91
CA THR A 28 -6.65 6.31 9.00
C THR A 28 -5.34 5.88 9.65
N ILE A 29 -4.25 6.56 9.30
CA ILE A 29 -2.94 6.35 9.93
C ILE A 29 -2.98 6.92 11.36
N GLN A 30 -2.74 6.05 12.35
CA GLN A 30 -2.71 6.43 13.76
C GLN A 30 -1.28 6.61 14.28
N ARG A 31 -0.32 5.90 13.69
CA ARG A 31 1.10 5.97 14.06
C ARG A 31 1.98 5.46 12.93
N ILE A 32 3.07 6.16 12.65
CA ILE A 32 4.18 5.69 11.81
C ILE A 32 5.42 5.54 12.69
N SER A 33 6.07 4.39 12.63
CA SER A 33 7.34 4.10 13.32
C SER A 33 8.27 3.37 12.35
N ALA A 34 9.09 4.14 11.62
CA ALA A 34 9.86 3.64 10.49
C ALA A 34 8.94 2.90 9.49
N SER A 35 9.22 1.64 9.17
CA SER A 35 8.42 0.82 8.25
C SER A 35 7.11 0.29 8.84
N ARG A 36 6.82 0.52 10.14
CA ARG A 36 5.59 0.02 10.77
C ARG A 36 4.55 1.13 10.79
N ILE A 37 3.46 0.92 10.05
CA ILE A 37 2.32 1.84 9.98
C ILE A 37 1.15 1.18 10.71
N THR A 38 0.61 1.88 11.72
CA THR A 38 -0.59 1.46 12.42
C THR A 38 -1.79 2.21 11.87
N TYR A 39 -2.77 1.47 11.41
CA TYR A 39 -4.06 1.99 10.97
C TYR A 39 -5.12 1.74 12.05
N GLY A 40 -6.10 2.62 12.14
CA GLY A 40 -7.25 2.48 13.04
C GLY A 40 -8.51 3.08 12.40
N CYS A 41 -9.68 2.49 12.69
CA CYS A 41 -10.96 3.05 12.28
C CYS A 41 -11.52 3.89 13.41
N THR A 42 -11.33 5.20 13.32
CA THR A 42 -11.80 6.18 14.31
C THR A 42 -13.26 6.56 14.12
N GLY A 43 -13.84 6.29 12.94
CA GLY A 43 -15.13 6.83 12.54
C GLY A 43 -15.11 8.35 12.34
N ALA A 44 -13.91 8.93 12.15
CA ALA A 44 -13.73 10.35 11.90
C ALA A 44 -13.93 10.68 10.42
N THR A 45 -14.67 11.73 10.15
CA THR A 45 -14.78 12.38 8.84
C THR A 45 -14.17 13.77 8.94
N TYR A 46 -13.52 14.21 7.87
CA TYR A 46 -12.88 15.52 7.78
C TYR A 46 -13.60 16.38 6.74
N ASP A 47 -14.05 17.55 7.15
CA ASP A 47 -14.63 18.59 6.29
C ASP A 47 -14.03 19.97 6.60
N ASP A 48 -14.57 21.02 5.98
CA ASP A 48 -14.10 22.41 6.15
C ASP A 48 -14.28 22.95 7.59
N ILE A 49 -15.12 22.31 8.40
CA ILE A 49 -15.45 22.69 9.79
C ILE A 49 -14.58 21.93 10.77
N GLY A 50 -14.07 20.76 10.37
CA GLY A 50 -13.00 20.05 11.06
C GLY A 50 -13.23 18.54 11.11
N CYS A 51 -12.89 17.94 12.25
CA CYS A 51 -13.02 16.51 12.49
C CYS A 51 -14.32 16.21 13.22
N HIS A 52 -15.13 15.34 12.63
CA HIS A 52 -16.42 14.90 13.18
C HIS A 52 -16.42 13.39 13.31
N TYR A 53 -16.96 12.88 14.42
CA TYR A 53 -17.13 11.45 14.64
C TYR A 53 -18.58 11.06 14.38
N ALA A 54 -18.80 9.89 13.79
CA ALA A 54 -20.15 9.31 13.71
C ALA A 54 -20.75 9.09 15.11
N GLU A 55 -22.06 8.99 15.20
CA GLU A 55 -22.76 8.83 16.48
C GLU A 55 -22.24 7.62 17.26
N GLY A 56 -21.90 7.83 18.54
CA GLY A 56 -21.33 6.80 19.40
C GLY A 56 -19.86 6.46 19.12
N ARG A 57 -19.18 7.19 18.22
CA ARG A 57 -17.76 6.97 17.88
C ARG A 57 -16.81 7.93 18.58
N SER A 58 -15.60 7.47 18.89
CA SER A 58 -14.49 8.29 19.39
C SER A 58 -13.12 7.65 19.17
N ILE A 59 -12.03 8.40 19.39
CA ILE A 59 -10.64 7.91 19.28
C ILE A 59 -10.24 6.87 20.33
N ALA A 60 -11.14 6.52 21.26
CA ALA A 60 -10.89 5.54 22.31
C ALA A 60 -12.11 4.64 22.56
N ASP A 61 -12.96 4.45 21.54
CA ASP A 61 -14.06 3.49 21.62
C ASP A 61 -13.59 2.05 21.31
N ASP A 62 -14.44 1.07 21.64
CA ASP A 62 -14.17 -0.35 21.42
C ASP A 62 -13.89 -0.67 19.95
N HIS A 63 -14.58 0.02 19.03
CA HIS A 63 -14.38 -0.20 17.60
C HIS A 63 -12.99 0.27 17.16
N TYR A 64 -12.54 1.42 17.62
CA TYR A 64 -11.21 1.93 17.38
C TYR A 64 -10.16 0.96 17.93
N GLU A 65 -10.31 0.50 19.18
CA GLU A 65 -9.38 -0.45 19.78
C GLU A 65 -9.30 -1.75 18.97
N GLN A 66 -10.45 -2.34 18.64
CA GLN A 66 -10.55 -3.63 17.95
C GLN A 66 -10.15 -3.53 16.48
N SER A 67 -10.37 -2.38 15.82
CA SER A 67 -10.08 -2.22 14.39
C SER A 67 -8.59 -2.10 14.08
N ARG A 68 -7.73 -1.81 15.06
CA ARG A 68 -6.32 -1.47 14.80
C ARG A 68 -5.52 -2.60 14.16
N VAL A 69 -4.81 -2.26 13.09
CA VAL A 69 -3.88 -3.16 12.40
C VAL A 69 -2.53 -2.50 12.22
N THR A 70 -1.45 -3.27 12.26
CA THR A 70 -0.11 -2.79 11.93
C THR A 70 0.39 -3.47 10.67
N VAL A 71 0.67 -2.66 9.65
CA VAL A 71 1.24 -3.08 8.38
C VAL A 71 2.74 -2.75 8.39
N VAL A 72 3.55 -3.68 7.87
CA VAL A 72 4.94 -3.40 7.52
C VAL A 72 4.97 -2.95 6.07
N ASP A 73 5.36 -1.69 5.89
CA ASP A 73 5.67 -1.12 4.59
C ASP A 73 7.04 -1.65 4.14
N VAL A 74 7.01 -2.34 3.00
CA VAL A 74 8.18 -2.90 2.34
C VAL A 74 8.37 -2.24 0.97
N SER A 75 7.67 -1.15 0.71
CA SER A 75 7.81 -0.41 -0.54
C SER A 75 9.20 0.20 -0.63
N ASP A 76 9.78 0.14 -1.82
CA ASP A 76 11.15 0.58 -2.06
C ASP A 76 11.24 1.22 -3.46
N PRO A 77 11.37 2.56 -3.54
CA PRO A 77 11.39 3.26 -4.82
C PRO A 77 12.63 2.93 -5.65
N ASP A 78 13.76 2.60 -5.02
CA ASP A 78 14.99 2.26 -5.73
C ASP A 78 14.86 0.87 -6.38
N VAL A 79 14.25 -0.08 -5.67
CA VAL A 79 13.93 -1.40 -6.24
C VAL A 79 12.94 -1.28 -7.41
N LEU A 80 11.92 -0.44 -7.29
CA LEU A 80 10.96 -0.21 -8.38
C LEU A 80 11.63 0.39 -9.62
N ALA A 81 12.50 1.39 -9.44
CA ALA A 81 13.26 1.99 -10.54
C ALA A 81 14.14 0.97 -11.26
N LEU A 82 14.85 0.12 -10.50
CA LEU A 82 15.67 -0.96 -11.06
C LEU A 82 14.82 -2.00 -11.82
N LEU A 83 13.64 -2.35 -11.30
CA LEU A 83 12.73 -3.29 -11.97
C LEU A 83 12.18 -2.71 -13.27
N ASP A 84 11.81 -1.43 -13.28
CA ASP A 84 11.31 -0.74 -14.48
C ASP A 84 12.38 -0.68 -15.58
N GLU A 85 13.63 -0.33 -15.23
CA GLU A 85 14.77 -0.40 -16.16
C GLU A 85 14.99 -1.81 -16.70
N ASN A 86 14.99 -2.82 -15.81
CA ASN A 86 15.26 -4.20 -16.20
C ASN A 86 14.16 -4.79 -17.09
N LEU A 87 12.90 -4.41 -16.87
CA LEU A 87 11.76 -4.77 -17.72
C LEU A 87 11.88 -4.10 -19.09
N GLN A 88 12.30 -2.85 -19.15
CA GLN A 88 12.52 -2.13 -20.40
C GLN A 88 13.64 -2.79 -21.23
N LEU A 89 14.79 -3.06 -20.63
CA LEU A 89 15.91 -3.73 -21.29
C LEU A 89 15.54 -5.13 -21.80
N GLN A 90 14.72 -5.88 -21.03
CA GLN A 90 14.25 -7.19 -21.47
C GLN A 90 13.39 -7.09 -22.73
N ARG A 91 12.50 -6.09 -22.82
CA ARG A 91 11.66 -5.85 -24.01
C ARG A 91 12.50 -5.48 -25.23
N GLU A 92 13.51 -4.64 -25.04
CA GLU A 92 14.43 -4.24 -26.12
C GLU A 92 15.24 -5.43 -26.62
N LYS A 93 15.76 -6.26 -25.71
CA LYS A 93 16.47 -7.49 -26.06
C LYS A 93 15.58 -8.44 -26.86
N ASP A 94 14.35 -8.66 -26.41
CA ASP A 94 13.41 -9.56 -27.07
C ASP A 94 13.02 -9.04 -28.47
N ALA A 95 12.93 -7.72 -28.65
CA ALA A 95 12.71 -7.10 -29.95
C ALA A 95 13.91 -7.28 -30.90
N VAL A 96 15.14 -7.11 -30.40
CA VAL A 96 16.36 -7.32 -31.19
C VAL A 96 16.50 -8.78 -31.61
N GLU A 97 16.25 -9.72 -30.69
CA GLU A 97 16.27 -11.16 -30.98
C GLU A 97 15.21 -11.52 -32.04
N ALA A 98 13.99 -10.98 -31.93
CA ALA A 98 12.94 -11.19 -32.92
C ALA A 98 13.32 -10.67 -34.32
N VAL A 99 14.00 -9.52 -34.40
CA VAL A 99 14.51 -8.99 -35.68
C VAL A 99 15.64 -9.86 -36.24
N ALA A 100 16.53 -10.40 -35.40
CA ALA A 100 17.61 -11.27 -35.85
C ALA A 100 17.14 -12.65 -36.36
N LEU A 101 15.93 -13.06 -35.97
CA LEU A 101 15.29 -14.33 -36.35
C LEU A 101 14.40 -14.22 -37.61
N ALA A 102 14.18 -13.00 -38.14
CA ALA A 102 13.36 -12.72 -39.33
C ALA A 102 14.22 -12.59 -40.60
#